data_AF-V5B6R9-F1
#
_entry.id   AF-V5B6R9-F1
#
_cell.length_a   1.000
_cell.length_b   1.000
_cell.length_c   1.000
_cell.angle_alpha   90.00
_cell.angle_beta   90.00
_cell.angle_gamma   90.00
#
_symmetry.space_group_name_H-M   'P 1'
#
loop_
_entity.id
_entity.type
_entity.pdbx_description
1 polymer ?
#
loop_
_entity_poly.entity_id
_entity_poly.type
_entity_poly.pdbx_seq_one_letter_code
_entity_poly.pdbx_strand_id
1 'polypeptide(L)'
;MRFVFVLLVLFLACSVSAVEVMKRGYNHKEPHKRHHHSFGHHRYVRREELRDATEVGCRGEITRYCQPPVNGFYEDWWKCLSDNMDRFSTPDCQTHVNGMIACRNFTVSSYGSGEQSPDGLVKHLLHSEKESIPSECRNSRFYKDTVVGFHRRQ
;
A
#
# COMPACT_ATOMS: atom_id res chain seq x y z
N MET A 1 -3.54 47.26 36.25
CA MET A 1 -4.69 46.41 35.89
C MET A 1 -4.98 46.35 34.38
N ARG A 2 -3.96 46.36 33.50
CA ARG A 2 -4.12 46.19 32.04
C ARG A 2 -3.55 44.87 31.50
N PHE A 3 -2.65 44.23 32.25
CA PHE A 3 -2.00 42.98 31.85
C PHE A 3 -2.83 41.72 32.12
N VAL A 4 -3.80 41.78 33.04
CA VAL A 4 -4.67 40.63 33.37
C VAL A 4 -5.73 40.37 32.29
N PHE A 5 -6.18 41.43 31.62
CA PHE A 5 -7.19 41.33 30.56
C PHE A 5 -6.67 40.64 29.29
N VAL A 6 -5.39 40.81 28.97
CA VAL A 6 -4.78 40.22 27.77
C VAL A 6 -4.62 38.70 27.92
N LEU A 7 -4.33 38.21 29.13
CA LEU A 7 -4.22 36.77 29.39
C LEU A 7 -5.58 36.07 29.33
N LEU A 8 -6.66 36.71 29.77
CA LEU A 8 -8.02 36.15 29.69
C LEU A 8 -8.51 35.95 28.25
N VAL A 9 -8.09 36.79 27.30
CA VAL A 9 -8.45 36.65 25.89
C VAL A 9 -7.70 35.51 25.20
N LEU A 10 -6.45 35.25 25.59
CA LEU A 10 -5.65 34.14 25.04
C LEU A 10 -6.18 32.76 25.47
N PHE A 11 -6.73 32.61 26.68
CA PHE A 11 -7.29 31.33 27.13
C PHE A 11 -8.67 30.98 26.53
N LEU A 12 -9.41 31.97 26.02
CA LEU A 12 -10.73 31.75 25.40
C LEU A 12 -10.67 31.26 23.94
N ALA A 13 -9.49 31.26 23.30
CA ALA A 13 -9.31 30.79 21.92
C ALA A 13 -9.03 29.28 21.80
N CYS A 14 -8.90 28.54 22.91
CA CYS A 14 -8.53 27.11 22.90
C CYS A 14 -9.69 26.14 23.10
N SER A 15 -10.95 26.59 23.17
CA SER A 15 -12.10 25.75 23.52
C SER A 15 -13.09 25.53 22.36
N VAL A 16 -12.61 25.27 21.14
CA VAL A 16 -13.44 24.69 20.07
C VAL A 16 -12.61 23.74 19.21
N SER A 17 -12.69 22.43 19.49
CA SER A 17 -12.77 21.34 18.49
C SER A 17 -12.50 19.99 19.15
N ALA A 18 -13.48 19.47 19.90
CA ALA A 18 -13.59 18.05 20.17
C ALA A 18 -14.78 17.54 19.35
N VAL A 19 -14.45 17.10 18.14
CA VAL A 19 -15.34 16.47 17.17
C VAL A 19 -15.74 15.10 17.71
N GLU A 20 -17.05 14.88 17.77
CA GLU A 20 -17.78 13.61 17.55
C GLU A 20 -17.20 12.30 18.12
N VAL A 21 -17.90 11.74 19.11
CA VAL A 21 -17.96 10.28 19.25
C VAL A 21 -19.42 9.86 19.20
N MET A 22 -19.84 9.45 18.00
CA MET A 22 -21.08 8.72 17.76
C MET A 22 -21.16 7.49 18.69
N LYS A 23 -22.09 7.50 19.65
CA LYS A 23 -22.63 6.26 20.24
C LYS A 23 -23.58 5.63 19.22
N ARG A 24 -23.07 4.76 18.34
CA ARG A 24 -23.92 3.85 17.56
C ARG A 24 -23.99 2.51 18.29
N GLY A 25 -25.14 2.29 18.93
CA GLY A 25 -25.47 1.01 19.55
C GLY A 25 -25.48 -0.13 18.53
N TYR A 26 -24.85 -1.23 18.93
CA TYR A 26 -24.96 -2.53 18.29
C TYR A 26 -26.44 -2.93 18.17
N ASN A 27 -26.91 -3.16 16.94
CA ASN A 27 -28.15 -3.87 16.70
C ASN A 27 -27.86 -5.03 15.75
N HIS A 28 -27.83 -6.22 16.32
CA HIS A 28 -27.70 -7.48 15.61
C HIS A 28 -29.07 -7.86 15.05
N LYS A 29 -29.18 -7.97 13.72
CA LYS A 29 -30.30 -8.64 13.05
C LYS A 29 -29.77 -9.40 11.84
N GLU A 30 -29.58 -10.71 12.01
CA GLU A 30 -29.82 -11.65 10.92
C GLU A 30 -31.32 -12.01 10.92
N PRO A 31 -31.91 -12.27 9.74
CA PRO A 31 -31.94 -13.66 9.29
C PRO A 31 -31.71 -13.84 7.78
N HIS A 32 -31.15 -15.02 7.46
CA HIS A 32 -30.96 -15.58 6.13
C HIS A 32 -32.25 -15.71 5.31
N LYS A 33 -32.09 -15.50 3.99
CA LYS A 33 -32.45 -16.38 2.86
C LYS A 33 -33.03 -15.57 1.70
N ARG A 34 -32.41 -15.72 0.53
CA ARG A 34 -33.04 -16.30 -0.69
C ARG A 34 -31.97 -16.52 -1.76
N HIS A 35 -31.92 -17.76 -2.23
CA HIS A 35 -31.22 -18.20 -3.44
C HIS A 35 -31.80 -17.48 -4.67
N HIS A 36 -30.96 -17.18 -5.66
CA HIS A 36 -31.23 -17.54 -7.06
C HIS A 36 -29.94 -17.49 -7.90
N HIS A 37 -29.81 -18.51 -8.75
CA HIS A 37 -28.75 -18.81 -9.69
C HIS A 37 -28.31 -17.67 -10.61
N SER A 38 -27.01 -17.62 -10.93
CA SER A 38 -26.57 -17.69 -12.34
C SER A 38 -25.11 -18.14 -12.44
N PHE A 39 -24.90 -19.23 -13.16
CA PHE A 39 -23.58 -19.67 -13.62
C PHE A 39 -23.08 -18.68 -14.68
N GLY A 40 -21.84 -18.19 -14.55
CA GLY A 40 -21.21 -17.60 -15.72
C GLY A 40 -19.95 -16.74 -15.61
N HIS A 41 -19.31 -16.49 -14.46
CA HIS A 41 -18.07 -15.67 -14.46
C HIS A 41 -16.97 -16.04 -13.42
N HIS A 42 -17.07 -17.20 -12.76
CA HIS A 42 -16.28 -17.51 -11.55
C HIS A 42 -14.77 -17.71 -11.72
N ARG A 43 -14.22 -17.79 -12.95
CA ARG A 43 -12.78 -18.02 -13.11
C ARG A 43 -11.93 -16.77 -12.93
N TYR A 44 -12.49 -15.59 -13.15
CA TYR A 44 -11.78 -14.32 -12.96
C TYR A 44 -11.84 -13.84 -11.51
N VAL A 45 -13.03 -13.90 -10.89
CA VAL A 45 -13.24 -13.43 -9.50
C VAL A 45 -12.38 -14.22 -8.51
N ARG A 46 -12.32 -15.55 -8.62
CA ARG A 46 -11.48 -16.37 -7.73
C ARG A 46 -10.00 -16.03 -7.85
N ARG A 47 -9.52 -15.69 -9.05
CA ARG A 47 -8.11 -15.33 -9.27
C ARG A 47 -7.81 -13.96 -8.68
N GLU A 48 -8.71 -12.99 -8.80
CA GLU A 48 -8.58 -11.67 -8.16
C GLU A 48 -8.72 -11.73 -6.64
N GLU A 49 -9.64 -12.53 -6.09
CA GLU A 49 -9.77 -12.74 -4.64
C GLU A 49 -8.53 -13.42 -4.05
N LEU A 50 -7.99 -14.44 -4.72
CA LEU A 50 -6.69 -15.02 -4.36
C LEU A 50 -5.57 -14.00 -4.55
N ARG A 51 -5.66 -13.13 -5.58
CA ARG A 51 -4.63 -12.14 -5.84
C ARG A 51 -4.53 -11.13 -4.70
N ASP A 52 -5.69 -10.61 -4.30
CA ASP A 52 -5.86 -9.67 -3.19
C ASP A 52 -5.55 -10.35 -1.85
N ALA A 53 -5.93 -11.62 -1.63
CA ALA A 53 -5.59 -12.35 -0.41
C ALA A 53 -4.07 -12.57 -0.26
N THR A 54 -3.36 -12.89 -1.35
CA THR A 54 -1.89 -12.98 -1.32
C THR A 54 -1.24 -11.60 -1.18
N GLU A 55 -1.81 -10.56 -1.78
CA GLU A 55 -1.30 -9.18 -1.65
C GLU A 55 -1.49 -8.65 -0.22
N VAL A 56 -2.66 -8.86 0.36
CA VAL A 56 -2.97 -8.56 1.77
C VAL A 56 -2.10 -9.40 2.71
N GLY A 57 -1.89 -10.67 2.40
CA GLY A 57 -0.99 -11.57 3.13
C GLY A 57 0.45 -11.06 3.11
N CYS A 58 1.00 -10.79 1.93
CA CYS A 58 2.36 -10.32 1.78
C CYS A 58 2.56 -8.91 2.35
N ARG A 59 1.59 -8.00 2.18
CA ARG A 59 1.62 -6.67 2.81
C ARG A 59 1.65 -6.76 4.33
N GLY A 60 0.90 -7.71 4.90
CA GLY A 60 0.95 -8.00 6.33
C GLY A 60 2.32 -8.53 6.77
N GLU A 61 2.94 -9.44 6.01
CA GLU A 61 4.29 -9.95 6.29
C GLU A 61 5.36 -8.85 6.17
N ILE A 62 5.33 -8.06 5.09
CA ILE A 62 6.19 -6.89 4.89
C ILE A 62 6.07 -5.96 6.08
N THR A 63 4.86 -5.60 6.51
CA THR A 63 4.66 -4.65 7.61
C THR A 63 5.14 -5.21 8.96
N ARG A 64 5.03 -6.54 9.16
CA ARG A 64 5.50 -7.21 10.37
C ARG A 64 7.01 -7.17 10.52
N TYR A 65 7.76 -7.35 9.44
CA TYR A 65 9.23 -7.40 9.48
C TYR A 65 9.88 -6.06 9.16
N CYS A 66 9.31 -5.32 8.21
CA CYS A 66 9.85 -4.09 7.65
C CYS A 66 8.74 -3.04 7.59
N GLN A 67 8.55 -2.34 8.70
CA GLN A 67 7.55 -1.29 8.78
C GLN A 67 7.87 -0.14 7.81
N PRO A 68 6.95 0.25 6.93
CA PRO A 68 7.15 1.40 6.05
C PRO A 68 7.43 2.68 6.86
N PRO A 69 8.35 3.52 6.39
CA PRO A 69 8.75 4.73 7.09
C PRO A 69 7.64 5.77 7.03
N VAL A 70 7.33 6.40 8.17
CA VAL A 70 6.35 7.51 8.25
C VAL A 70 6.94 8.82 7.73
N ASN A 71 8.27 8.96 7.82
CA ASN A 71 9.01 10.17 7.47
C ASN A 71 9.42 10.25 6.00
N GLY A 72 9.10 9.23 5.18
CA GLY A 72 9.41 9.22 3.75
C GLY A 72 10.84 8.80 3.37
N PHE A 73 11.67 8.37 4.32
CA PHE A 73 13.01 7.85 4.03
C PHE A 73 12.95 6.34 3.80
N TYR A 74 12.85 5.94 2.52
CA TYR A 74 12.64 4.53 2.13
C TYR A 74 13.91 3.69 2.01
N GLU A 75 15.11 4.27 2.11
CA GLU A 75 16.37 3.53 1.95
C GLU A 75 16.51 2.39 2.98
N ASP A 76 16.31 2.69 4.26
CA ASP A 76 16.37 1.69 5.33
C ASP A 76 15.27 0.64 5.20
N TRP A 77 14.11 1.02 4.65
CA TRP A 77 13.01 0.11 4.39
C TRP A 77 13.34 -0.88 3.27
N TRP A 78 13.94 -0.40 2.17
CA TRP A 78 14.43 -1.26 1.09
C TRP A 78 15.52 -2.21 1.56
N LYS A 79 16.43 -1.72 2.41
CA LYS A 79 17.46 -2.53 3.05
C LYS A 79 16.82 -3.62 3.91
N CYS A 80 15.87 -3.26 4.77
CA CYS A 80 15.15 -4.22 5.60
C CYS A 80 14.50 -5.34 4.78
N LEU A 81 13.80 -4.98 3.70
CA LEU A 81 13.13 -5.95 2.81
C LEU A 81 14.12 -6.93 2.20
N SER A 82 15.30 -6.44 1.81
CA SER A 82 16.36 -7.26 1.23
C SER A 82 16.98 -8.20 2.28
N ASP A 83 17.27 -7.66 3.47
CA ASP A 83 17.93 -8.38 4.57
C ASP A 83 17.01 -9.44 5.21
N ASN A 84 15.69 -9.31 5.09
CA ASN A 84 14.70 -10.23 5.66
C ASN A 84 13.97 -11.07 4.59
N MET A 85 14.53 -11.19 3.38
CA MET A 85 13.89 -11.94 2.29
C MET A 85 13.56 -13.39 2.66
N ASP A 86 14.44 -14.04 3.42
CA ASP A 86 14.29 -15.41 3.91
C ASP A 86 13.20 -15.56 4.99
N ARG A 87 12.78 -14.46 5.62
CA ARG A 87 11.75 -14.45 6.67
C ARG A 87 10.33 -14.37 6.14
N PHE A 88 10.14 -14.02 4.87
CA PHE A 88 8.84 -14.07 4.24
C PHE A 88 8.42 -15.53 4.07
N SER A 89 7.35 -15.90 4.77
CA SER A 89 6.89 -17.27 4.97
C SER A 89 6.30 -17.91 3.72
N THR A 90 5.84 -17.09 2.77
CA THR A 90 5.23 -17.56 1.52
C THR A 90 6.15 -17.32 0.32
N PRO A 91 6.38 -18.33 -0.56
CA PRO A 91 7.15 -18.15 -1.79
C PRO A 91 6.59 -17.05 -2.70
N ASP A 92 5.26 -16.87 -2.67
CA ASP A 92 4.60 -15.80 -3.40
C ASP A 92 5.00 -14.41 -2.88
N CYS A 93 5.14 -14.23 -1.56
CA CYS A 93 5.57 -12.95 -0.99
C CYS A 93 7.04 -12.68 -1.29
N GLN A 94 7.92 -13.69 -1.17
CA GLN A 94 9.32 -13.58 -1.59
C GLN A 94 9.43 -13.15 -3.05
N THR A 95 8.65 -13.78 -3.94
CA THR A 95 8.62 -13.44 -5.37
C THR A 95 8.09 -12.02 -5.60
N HIS A 96 7.09 -11.59 -4.83
CA HIS A 96 6.56 -10.23 -4.90
C HIS A 96 7.60 -9.20 -4.47
N VAL A 97 8.26 -9.39 -3.32
CA VAL A 97 9.29 -8.48 -2.79
C VAL A 97 10.52 -8.45 -3.72
N ASN A 98 10.96 -9.59 -4.25
CA ASN A 98 12.02 -9.64 -5.25
C ASN A 98 11.69 -8.80 -6.49
N GLY A 99 10.45 -8.92 -6.99
CA GLY A 99 9.96 -8.10 -8.09
C GLY A 99 9.97 -6.61 -7.79
N MET A 100 9.53 -6.25 -6.58
CA MET A 100 9.52 -4.87 -6.10
C MET A 100 10.95 -4.29 -6.02
N ILE A 101 11.92 -5.05 -5.49
CA ILE A 101 13.33 -4.65 -5.42
C ILE A 101 13.93 -4.52 -6.83
N ALA A 102 13.62 -5.45 -7.74
CA ALA A 102 14.09 -5.37 -9.13
C ALA A 102 13.59 -4.09 -9.82
N CYS A 103 12.31 -3.75 -9.62
CA CYS A 103 11.75 -2.49 -10.13
C CYS A 103 12.42 -1.27 -9.51
N ARG A 104 12.66 -1.27 -8.20
CA ARG A 104 13.37 -0.20 -7.50
C ARG A 104 14.78 0.00 -8.04
N ASN A 105 15.52 -1.08 -8.27
CA ASN A 105 16.89 -1.01 -8.77
C ASN A 105 16.93 -0.44 -10.19
N PHE A 106 15.98 -0.82 -11.05
CA PHE A 106 15.82 -0.20 -12.36
C PHE A 106 15.54 1.30 -12.25
N THR A 107 14.53 1.71 -11.48
CA THR A 107 14.17 3.13 -11.38
C THR A 107 15.30 3.96 -10.78
N VAL A 108 16.02 3.44 -9.78
CA VAL A 108 17.19 4.11 -9.21
C VAL A 108 18.33 4.21 -10.22
N SER A 109 18.56 3.18 -11.04
CA SER A 109 19.55 3.21 -12.11
C SER A 109 19.20 4.21 -13.20
N SER A 110 17.92 4.37 -13.53
CA SER A 110 17.47 5.20 -14.65
C SER A 110 17.21 6.66 -14.27
N TYR A 111 16.74 6.91 -13.04
CA TYR A 111 16.28 8.22 -12.58
C TYR A 111 17.07 8.76 -11.37
N GLY A 112 18.02 7.99 -10.84
CA GLY A 112 18.81 8.33 -9.66
C GLY A 112 18.17 7.89 -8.35
N SER A 113 18.88 8.07 -7.23
CA SER A 113 18.47 7.66 -5.88
C SER A 113 17.41 8.56 -5.22
N GLY A 114 16.70 9.37 -6.00
CA GLY A 114 15.75 10.38 -5.53
C GLY A 114 14.51 9.79 -4.85
N GLU A 115 13.33 9.99 -5.44
CA GLU A 115 12.08 9.46 -4.90
C GLU A 115 12.10 7.92 -4.89
N GLN A 116 12.18 7.33 -3.70
CA GLN A 116 12.31 5.88 -3.50
C GLN A 116 11.05 5.26 -2.88
N SER A 117 9.96 6.02 -2.67
CA SER A 117 8.69 5.44 -2.24
C SER A 117 8.12 4.51 -3.32
N PRO A 118 7.40 3.43 -2.95
CA PRO A 118 6.72 2.57 -3.92
C PRO A 118 5.90 3.32 -4.97
N ASP A 119 5.13 4.33 -4.54
CA ASP A 119 4.32 5.17 -5.44
C ASP A 119 5.18 5.98 -6.41
N GLY A 120 6.32 6.49 -5.93
CA GLY A 120 7.32 7.14 -6.75
C GLY A 120 7.92 6.22 -7.80
N LEU A 121 8.23 4.98 -7.44
CA LEU A 121 8.71 3.98 -8.41
C LEU A 121 7.65 3.73 -9.49
N VAL A 122 6.38 3.60 -9.10
CA VAL A 122 5.27 3.40 -10.04
C VAL A 122 5.17 4.55 -11.03
N LYS A 123 5.33 5.80 -10.59
CA LYS A 123 5.38 6.96 -11.49
C LYS A 123 6.51 6.82 -12.52
N HIS A 124 7.72 6.48 -12.09
CA HIS A 124 8.85 6.31 -13.03
C HIS A 124 8.61 5.15 -14.01
N LEU A 125 8.07 4.03 -13.54
CA LEU A 125 7.74 2.87 -14.38
C LEU A 125 6.67 3.17 -15.43
N LEU A 126 5.67 4.00 -15.10
CA LEU A 126 4.62 4.43 -16.04
C LEU A 126 5.16 5.32 -17.17
N HIS A 127 6.26 6.04 -16.94
CA HIS A 127 6.90 6.91 -17.94
C HIS A 127 8.08 6.24 -18.66
N SER A 128 8.39 4.98 -18.33
CA SER A 128 9.48 4.22 -18.95
C SER A 128 8.99 3.44 -20.17
N GLU A 129 9.82 3.33 -21.20
CA GLU A 129 9.55 2.41 -22.32
C GLU A 129 9.59 0.96 -21.83
N LYS A 130 8.60 0.15 -22.22
CA LYS A 130 8.43 -1.22 -21.72
C LYS A 130 9.64 -2.12 -22.03
N GLU A 131 10.33 -1.89 -23.14
CA GLU A 131 11.54 -2.60 -23.55
C GLU A 131 12.74 -2.27 -22.65
N SER A 132 12.79 -1.06 -22.07
CA SER A 132 13.87 -0.62 -21.19
C SER A 132 13.78 -1.24 -19.79
N ILE A 133 12.59 -1.68 -19.36
CA ILE A 133 12.35 -2.26 -18.04
C ILE A 133 12.88 -3.71 -18.01
N PRO A 134 13.78 -4.07 -17.08
CA PRO A 134 14.32 -5.42 -16.93
C PRO A 134 13.23 -6.47 -16.75
N SER A 135 13.51 -7.68 -17.24
CA SER A 135 12.53 -8.76 -17.26
C SER A 135 12.06 -9.16 -15.86
N GLU A 136 12.95 -9.05 -14.88
CA GLU A 136 12.75 -9.35 -13.46
C GLU A 136 11.72 -8.39 -12.86
N CYS A 137 11.76 -7.10 -13.23
CA CYS A 137 10.75 -6.13 -12.85
C CYS A 137 9.47 -6.32 -13.68
N ARG A 138 9.57 -6.29 -15.02
CA ARG A 138 8.42 -6.30 -15.93
C ARG A 138 7.53 -7.53 -15.79
N ASN A 139 8.12 -8.69 -15.52
CA ASN A 139 7.37 -9.93 -15.37
C ASN A 139 6.89 -10.16 -13.94
N SER A 140 7.37 -9.36 -12.98
CA SER A 140 7.00 -9.48 -11.58
C SER A 140 5.51 -9.26 -11.34
N ARG A 141 5.05 -9.84 -10.24
CA ARG A 141 3.69 -9.61 -9.76
C ARG A 141 3.49 -8.16 -9.33
N PHE A 142 4.47 -7.56 -8.64
CA PHE A 142 4.46 -6.15 -8.27
C PHE A 142 4.18 -5.22 -9.46
N TYR A 143 4.91 -5.37 -10.57
CA TYR A 143 4.71 -4.54 -11.77
C TYR A 143 3.31 -4.72 -12.38
N LYS A 144 2.81 -5.96 -12.44
CA LYS A 144 1.47 -6.25 -12.97
C LYS A 144 0.37 -5.65 -12.10
N ASP A 145 0.51 -5.73 -10.78
CA ASP A 145 -0.51 -5.25 -9.85
C ASP A 145 -0.54 -3.72 -9.78
N THR A 146 0.64 -3.08 -9.80
CA THR A 146 0.77 -1.62 -9.63
C THR A 146 0.67 -0.85 -10.94
N VAL A 147 1.43 -1.23 -11.98
CA VAL A 147 1.54 -0.47 -13.25
C VAL A 147 0.43 -0.88 -14.23
N VAL A 148 0.26 -2.18 -14.46
CA VAL A 148 -0.82 -2.66 -15.36
C VAL A 148 -2.20 -2.47 -14.70
N GLY A 149 -2.29 -2.65 -13.38
CA GLY A 149 -3.50 -2.35 -12.62
C GLY A 149 -3.93 -0.89 -12.73
N PHE A 150 -3.00 0.06 -12.71
CA PHE A 150 -3.27 1.48 -12.89
C PHE A 150 -3.88 1.78 -14.28
N HIS A 151 -3.30 1.23 -15.36
CA HIS A 151 -3.84 1.40 -16.71
C HIS A 151 -5.25 0.84 -16.92
N ARG A 152 -5.68 -0.16 -16.12
CA ARG A 152 -7.03 -0.74 -16.23
C ARG A 152 -8.12 0.06 -15.50
N ARG A 153 -7.73 0.97 -14.61
CA ARG A 153 -8.65 1.77 -13.79
C ARG A 153 -8.90 3.17 -14.38
N GLN A 154 -8.22 3.52 -15.47
CA GLN A 154 -8.49 4.70 -16.31
C GLN A 154 -9.34 4.28 -17.51
#